data_AF-L1NB37-F1
#
_entry.id   AF-L1NB37-F1
#
_cell.length_a   1.000
_cell.length_b   1.000
_cell.length_c   1.000
_cell.angle_alpha   90.00
_cell.angle_beta   90.00
_cell.angle_gamma   90.00
#
_symmetry.space_group_name_H-M   'P 1'
#
loop_
_entity.id
_entity.type
_entity.pdbx_description
1 polymer ?
#
loop_
_entity_poly.entity_id
_entity_poly.type
_entity_poly.pdbx_seq_one_letter_code
_entity_poly.pdbx_strand_id
1 'polypeptide(L)'
;MLFFAAEFLDEIYLQTQLKFTIMSEIESKVKAIIVDKLGVDEAEVKPEASFTNDLGADSLDTVELIMEFEKEFGISIPDDKAEKIGTVGDAIAYIEENAK
;
A
#
# COMPACT_ATOMS: atom_id res chain seq x y z
N MET A 1 -6.63 -13.40 -38.63
CA MET A 1 -5.81 -14.03 -37.57
C MET A 1 -4.79 -13.05 -36.98
N LEU A 2 -3.98 -12.35 -37.78
CA LEU A 2 -3.04 -11.32 -37.28
C LEU A 2 -3.71 -10.09 -36.63
N PHE A 3 -4.86 -9.64 -37.14
CA PHE A 3 -5.60 -8.51 -36.58
C PHE A 3 -6.06 -8.76 -35.12
N PHE A 4 -6.47 -9.99 -34.83
CA PHE A 4 -6.94 -10.43 -33.51
C PHE A 4 -5.81 -10.49 -32.46
N ALA A 5 -4.56 -10.66 -32.90
CA ALA A 5 -3.40 -10.72 -32.01
C ALA A 5 -2.94 -9.32 -31.55
N ALA A 6 -3.14 -8.28 -32.38
CA ALA A 6 -2.80 -6.92 -32.04
C ALA A 6 -3.74 -6.34 -30.96
N GLU A 7 -5.06 -6.51 -31.13
CA GLU A 7 -6.07 -6.06 -30.15
C GLU A 7 -5.87 -6.72 -28.77
N PHE A 8 -5.47 -8.00 -28.74
CA PHE A 8 -5.18 -8.73 -27.50
C PHE A 8 -3.94 -8.20 -26.76
N LEU A 9 -2.90 -7.81 -27.49
CA LEU A 9 -1.68 -7.22 -26.90
C LEU A 9 -1.94 -5.82 -26.35
N ASP A 10 -2.77 -5.02 -27.02
CA ASP A 10 -3.19 -3.70 -26.54
C ASP A 10 -4.00 -3.81 -25.24
N GLU A 11 -4.90 -4.79 -25.14
CA GLU A 11 -5.67 -5.05 -23.91
C GLU A 11 -4.77 -5.48 -22.74
N ILE A 12 -3.81 -6.38 -22.98
CA ILE A 12 -2.81 -6.79 -21.98
C ILE A 12 -1.98 -5.58 -21.53
N TYR A 13 -1.52 -4.74 -22.47
CA TYR A 13 -0.75 -3.56 -22.15
C TYR A 13 -1.56 -2.58 -21.29
N LEU A 14 -2.83 -2.34 -21.65
CA LEU A 14 -3.71 -1.46 -20.89
C LEU A 14 -4.00 -1.99 -19.48
N GLN A 15 -4.24 -3.29 -19.33
CA GLN A 15 -4.38 -3.95 -18.04
C GLN A 15 -3.11 -3.84 -17.20
N THR A 16 -1.93 -3.98 -17.82
CA THR A 16 -0.64 -3.86 -17.15
C THR A 16 -0.37 -2.43 -16.69
N GLN A 17 -0.66 -1.42 -17.54
CA GLN A 17 -0.53 -0.01 -17.18
C GLN A 17 -1.51 0.39 -16.08
N LEU A 18 -2.77 -0.04 -16.18
CA LEU A 18 -3.79 0.23 -15.18
C LEU A 18 -3.38 -0.33 -13.81
N LYS A 19 -2.90 -1.59 -13.79
CA LYS A 19 -2.42 -2.22 -12.56
C LYS A 19 -1.21 -1.48 -11.98
N PHE A 20 -0.27 -1.06 -12.82
CA PHE A 20 0.90 -0.28 -12.39
C PHE A 20 0.51 1.07 -11.78
N THR A 21 -0.44 1.79 -12.39
CA THR A 21 -0.93 3.07 -11.86
C THR A 21 -1.63 2.90 -10.51
N ILE A 22 -2.46 1.88 -10.35
CA ILE A 22 -3.15 1.60 -9.07
C ILE A 22 -2.15 1.29 -7.95
N MET A 23 -1.14 0.46 -8.22
CA MET A 23 -0.06 0.16 -7.26
C MET A 23 0.68 1.45 -6.83
N SER A 24 1.01 2.30 -7.81
CA SER A 24 1.66 3.59 -7.54
C SER A 24 0.78 4.55 -6.72
N GLU A 25 -0.54 4.53 -6.91
CA GLU A 25 -1.48 5.35 -6.14
C GLU A 25 -1.62 4.85 -4.69
N ILE A 26 -1.67 3.53 -4.48
CA ILE A 26 -1.70 2.93 -3.13
C ILE A 26 -0.42 3.27 -2.37
N GLU A 27 0.75 3.04 -2.98
CA GLU A 27 2.03 3.38 -2.35
C GLU A 27 2.08 4.86 -1.95
N SER A 28 1.67 5.77 -2.84
CA SER A 28 1.68 7.21 -2.57
C SER A 28 0.76 7.58 -1.41
N LYS A 29 -0.44 7.00 -1.35
CA LYS A 29 -1.40 7.24 -0.25
C LYS A 29 -0.92 6.67 1.08
N VAL A 30 -0.37 5.45 1.08
CA VAL A 30 0.20 4.83 2.28
C VAL A 30 1.32 5.71 2.83
N LYS A 31 2.24 6.17 1.98
CA LYS A 31 3.32 7.09 2.40
C LYS A 31 2.78 8.38 3.00
N ALA A 32 1.79 9.00 2.34
CA ALA A 32 1.19 10.23 2.83
C ALA A 32 0.58 10.08 4.24
N ILE A 33 -0.14 8.97 4.50
CA ILE A 33 -0.72 8.68 5.81
C ILE A 33 0.38 8.51 6.86
N ILE A 34 1.46 7.79 6.53
CA ILE A 34 2.57 7.55 7.46
C ILE A 34 3.27 8.87 7.82
N VAL A 35 3.55 9.71 6.84
CA VAL A 35 4.16 11.03 7.04
C VAL A 35 3.26 11.91 7.92
N ASP A 36 1.95 11.93 7.67
CA ASP A 36 1.00 12.75 8.43
C ASP A 36 0.84 12.26 9.89
N LYS A 37 0.74 10.95 10.11
CA LYS A 37 0.53 10.37 11.44
C LYS A 37 1.78 10.35 12.30
N LEU A 38 2.92 9.97 11.72
CA LEU A 38 4.17 9.82 12.47
C LEU A 38 5.06 11.08 12.44
N GLY A 39 4.80 12.02 11.54
CA GLY A 39 5.62 13.23 11.40
C GLY A 39 7.04 12.96 10.90
N VAL A 40 7.25 11.86 10.16
CA VAL A 40 8.53 11.45 9.60
C VAL A 40 8.76 12.03 8.19
N ASP A 41 10.00 12.02 7.71
CA ASP A 41 10.29 12.44 6.34
C ASP A 41 9.81 11.38 5.34
N GLU A 42 9.19 11.79 4.23
CA GLU A 42 8.76 10.89 3.15
C GLU A 42 9.93 10.03 2.63
N ALA A 43 11.15 10.56 2.65
CA ALA A 43 12.37 9.84 2.25
C ALA A 43 12.72 8.68 3.19
N GLU A 44 12.21 8.67 4.42
CA GLU A 44 12.39 7.57 5.39
C GLU A 44 11.35 6.47 5.19
N VAL A 45 10.20 6.80 4.58
CA VAL A 45 9.09 5.86 4.31
C VAL A 45 9.40 4.97 3.10
N LYS A 46 10.35 4.06 3.29
CA LYS A 46 10.77 3.06 2.31
C LYS A 46 10.03 1.74 2.54
N PRO A 47 9.83 0.91 1.50
CA PRO A 47 9.16 -0.38 1.65
C PRO A 47 9.75 -1.27 2.75
N GLU A 48 11.07 -1.21 2.95
CA GLU A 48 11.78 -2.03 3.94
C GLU A 48 11.73 -1.43 5.35
N ALA A 49 11.28 -0.19 5.51
CA ALA A 49 11.26 0.50 6.79
C ALA A 49 10.26 -0.17 7.75
N SER A 50 10.74 -0.52 8.93
CA SER A 50 9.92 -1.00 10.03
C SER A 50 9.19 0.16 10.70
N PHE A 51 7.89 0.00 10.92
CA PHE A 51 7.09 1.02 11.63
C PHE A 51 7.69 1.36 13.00
N THR A 52 8.09 0.34 13.76
CA THR A 52 8.60 0.52 15.12
C THR A 52 10.09 0.85 15.15
N ASN A 53 10.93 0.13 14.40
CA ASN A 53 12.38 0.26 14.53
C ASN A 53 12.95 1.44 13.73
N ASP A 54 12.37 1.75 12.56
CA ASP A 54 12.91 2.77 11.65
C ASP A 54 12.10 4.06 11.70
N LEU A 55 10.76 3.96 11.76
CA LEU A 55 9.87 5.12 11.76
C LEU A 55 9.44 5.55 13.17
N GLY A 56 9.85 4.82 14.21
CA GLY A 56 9.62 5.18 15.61
C GLY A 56 8.17 5.12 16.07
N ALA A 57 7.28 4.46 15.32
CA ALA A 57 5.89 4.25 15.72
C ALA A 57 5.81 3.40 16.98
N ASP A 58 5.00 3.83 17.94
CA ASP A 58 4.69 3.04 19.12
C ASP A 58 3.47 2.10 18.89
N SER A 59 3.05 1.40 19.94
CA SER A 59 1.90 0.49 19.87
C SER A 59 0.57 1.20 19.60
N LEU A 60 0.45 2.48 19.95
CA LEU A 60 -0.75 3.27 19.68
C LEU A 60 -0.73 3.82 18.25
N ASP A 61 0.42 4.33 17.82
CA ASP A 61 0.62 4.84 16.45
C ASP A 61 0.33 3.75 15.41
N THR A 62 0.80 2.53 15.66
CA THR A 62 0.52 1.38 14.78
C THR A 62 -0.97 1.07 14.68
N VAL A 63 -1.72 1.14 15.79
CA VAL A 63 -3.18 0.97 15.78
C VAL A 63 -3.88 2.09 15.01
N GLU A 64 -3.44 3.34 15.20
CA GLU A 64 -4.00 4.49 14.48
C GLU A 64 -3.73 4.44 12.96
N LEU A 65 -2.52 4.03 12.57
CA LEU A 65 -2.16 3.82 11.16
C LEU A 65 -3.07 2.77 10.51
N ILE A 66 -3.24 1.62 11.15
CA ILE A 66 -4.10 0.54 10.64
C ILE A 66 -5.54 1.01 10.46
N MET A 67 -6.10 1.72 11.44
CA MET A 67 -7.46 2.28 11.32
C MET A 67 -7.58 3.30 10.18
N GLU A 68 -6.56 4.14 9.96
CA GLU A 68 -6.58 5.10 8.86
C GLU A 68 -6.46 4.40 7.49
N PHE A 69 -5.66 3.34 7.39
CA PHE A 69 -5.61 2.51 6.17
C PHE A 69 -6.94 1.84 5.87
N GLU A 70 -7.58 1.22 6.88
CA GLU A 70 -8.91 0.63 6.72
C GLU A 70 -9.93 1.64 6.19
N LYS A 71 -9.91 2.86 6.74
CA LYS A 71 -10.81 3.94 6.34
C LYS A 71 -10.50 4.50 4.95
N GLU A 72 -9.24 4.76 4.63
CA GLU A 72 -8.83 5.35 3.35
C GLU A 72 -9.08 4.38 2.17
N PHE A 73 -8.81 3.10 2.37
CA PHE A 73 -8.92 2.09 1.31
C PHE A 73 -10.22 1.29 1.36
N GLY A 74 -11.07 1.50 2.37
CA GLY A 74 -12.34 0.78 2.52
C GLY A 74 -12.16 -0.72 2.76
N ILE A 75 -11.06 -1.10 3.41
CA ILE A 75 -10.71 -2.49 3.75
C ILE A 75 -10.92 -2.74 5.24
N SER A 76 -10.84 -4.00 5.65
CA SER A 76 -10.74 -4.37 7.06
C SER A 76 -9.55 -5.30 7.25
N ILE A 77 -8.69 -4.96 8.20
CA ILE A 77 -7.46 -5.67 8.55
C ILE A 77 -7.70 -6.34 9.91
N PRO A 78 -7.94 -7.67 9.95
CA PRO A 78 -8.11 -8.37 11.21
C PRO A 78 -6.86 -8.25 12.09
N ASP A 79 -7.03 -8.27 13.41
CA ASP A 79 -5.94 -8.14 14.40
C ASP A 79 -4.79 -9.12 14.12
N ASP A 80 -5.08 -10.39 13.78
CA ASP A 80 -4.06 -11.40 13.50
C ASP A 80 -3.22 -11.12 12.24
N LYS A 81 -3.73 -10.26 11.35
CA LYS A 81 -3.03 -9.76 10.16
C LYS A 81 -2.30 -8.46 10.47
N ALA A 82 -2.94 -7.54 11.18
CA ALA A 82 -2.32 -6.29 11.63
C ALA A 82 -1.04 -6.55 12.43
N GLU A 83 -1.04 -7.55 13.32
CA GLU A 83 0.16 -7.98 14.07
C GLU A 83 1.32 -8.46 13.18
N LYS A 84 1.04 -8.86 11.93
CA LYS A 84 2.06 -9.31 10.96
C LYS A 84 2.54 -8.19 10.04
N ILE A 85 1.88 -7.04 10.03
CA ILE A 85 2.26 -5.88 9.22
C ILE A 85 3.33 -5.10 10.00
N GLY A 86 4.60 -5.42 9.74
CA GLY A 86 5.74 -4.85 10.46
C GLY A 86 6.46 -3.73 9.71
N THR A 87 6.31 -3.70 8.38
CA THR A 87 6.99 -2.76 7.48
C THR A 87 6.01 -2.03 6.56
N VAL A 88 6.46 -0.91 5.99
CA VAL A 88 5.69 -0.15 4.99
C VAL A 88 5.31 -1.05 3.81
N GLY A 89 6.22 -1.88 3.33
CA GLY A 89 5.98 -2.81 2.23
C GLY A 89 4.92 -3.85 2.55
N ASP A 90 4.88 -4.36 3.79
CA ASP A 90 3.84 -5.29 4.22
C ASP A 90 2.45 -4.64 4.17
N ALA A 91 2.36 -3.37 4.61
CA ALA A 91 1.11 -2.62 4.58
C ALA A 91 0.64 -2.38 3.13
N ILE A 92 1.55 -1.92 2.26
CA ILE A 92 1.25 -1.69 0.83
C ILE A 92 0.77 -2.99 0.19
N ALA A 93 1.52 -4.09 0.35
CA ALA A 93 1.16 -5.38 -0.24
C ALA A 93 -0.20 -5.89 0.25
N TYR A 94 -0.48 -5.76 1.55
CA TYR A 94 -1.79 -6.15 2.09
C TYR A 94 -2.92 -5.32 1.49
N ILE A 95 -2.73 -4.00 1.38
CA ILE A 95 -3.73 -3.09 0.82
C ILE A 95 -3.92 -3.39 -0.67
N GLU A 96 -2.86 -3.59 -1.45
CA GLU A 96 -2.95 -3.95 -2.87
C GLU A 96 -3.72 -5.26 -3.11
N GLU A 97 -3.60 -6.24 -2.21
CA GLU A 97 -4.31 -7.51 -2.32
C GLU A 97 -5.80 -7.43 -1.92
N ASN A 98 -6.18 -6.43 -1.12
CA ASN A 98 -7.51 -6.38 -0.48
C ASN A 98 -8.34 -5.14 -0.84
N ALA A 99 -7.73 -4.08 -1.34
CA ALA A 99 -8.41 -2.91 -1.89
C ALA A 99 -9.07 -3.29 -3.23
N LYS A 100 -10.30 -2.83 -3.44
CA LYS A 100 -11.14 -3.18 -4.60
C LYS A 100 -11.12 -2.12 -5.68
#